data_AF-A0A953UL29-F1
#
_entry.id   AF-A0A953UL29-F1
#
_cell.length_a   1.000
_cell.length_b   1.000
_cell.length_c   1.000
_cell.angle_alpha   90.00
_cell.angle_beta   90.00
_cell.angle_gamma   90.00
#
_symmetry.space_group_name_H-M   'P 1'
#
loop_
_entity.id
_entity.type
_entity.pdbx_description
1 polymer ?
#
loop_
_entity_poly.entity_id
_entity_poly.type
_entity_poly.pdbx_seq_one_letter_code
_entity_poly.pdbx_strand_id
1 'polypeptide(L)'
;MMQTVQFSIADSVYAATVREALSRCCAWHVESLDRPDPSQHCALVLDELAFEGLSLPLSNPERVVLITRKDPQLLAQAWEAGIVSVVSAEDPISTVLLAIMAAALRVSTSHGTPVLSGISPNTSSVSAPIPPHHRASGSKRCKIQ
;
A
#
# COMPACT_ATOMS: atom_id res chain seq x y z
N MET A 1 1.62 20.45 -11.02
CA MET A 1 1.60 20.55 -9.55
C MET A 1 2.95 20.09 -9.05
N MET A 2 3.59 20.81 -8.13
CA MET A 2 4.83 20.34 -7.48
C MET A 2 4.46 19.29 -6.44
N GLN A 3 5.17 18.17 -6.42
CA GLN A 3 5.00 17.12 -5.41
C GLN A 3 6.08 17.27 -4.34
N THR A 4 5.68 17.21 -3.07
CA THR A 4 6.59 17.29 -1.93
C THR A 4 6.98 15.89 -1.47
N VAL A 5 8.26 15.72 -1.12
CA VAL A 5 8.80 14.50 -0.51
C VAL A 5 9.62 14.87 0.71
N GLN A 6 9.31 14.23 1.83
CA GLN A 6 10.12 14.32 3.05
C GLN A 6 11.13 13.18 3.08
N PHE A 7 12.38 13.51 3.39
CA PHE A 7 13.52 12.61 3.45
C PHE A 7 14.07 12.57 4.88
N SER A 8 14.16 11.37 5.43
CA SER A 8 14.90 11.09 6.65
C SER A 8 15.76 9.86 6.42
N ILE A 9 17.00 10.09 5.99
CA ILE A 9 18.00 9.08 5.70
C ILE A 9 19.32 9.52 6.35
N ALA A 10 19.90 8.68 7.19
CA ALA A 10 21.13 8.96 7.93
C ALA A 10 22.37 9.02 7.02
N ASP A 11 22.42 8.20 5.97
CA ASP A 11 23.48 8.28 4.95
C ASP A 11 23.29 9.52 4.08
N SER A 12 24.01 10.59 4.44
CA SER A 12 23.99 11.87 3.72
C SER A 12 24.43 11.79 2.26
N VAL A 13 25.35 10.87 1.90
CA VAL A 13 25.85 10.73 0.53
C VAL A 13 24.79 10.06 -0.34
N TYR A 14 24.19 8.99 0.18
CA TYR A 14 23.10 8.31 -0.48
C TYR A 14 21.87 9.23 -0.61
N ALA A 15 21.50 9.93 0.47
CA ALA A 15 20.41 10.90 0.46
C ALA A 15 20.62 11.99 -0.61
N ALA A 16 21.84 12.54 -0.71
CA ALA A 16 22.17 13.53 -1.73
C ALA A 16 22.02 12.96 -3.16
N THR A 17 22.44 11.70 -3.37
CA THR A 17 22.33 11.01 -4.66
C THR A 17 20.86 10.86 -5.08
N VAL A 18 19.99 10.40 -4.18
CA VAL A 18 18.55 10.26 -4.46
C VAL A 18 17.91 11.62 -4.71
N ARG A 19 18.28 12.64 -3.92
CA ARG A 19 17.79 14.02 -4.09
C ARG A 19 18.15 14.61 -5.44
N GLU A 20 19.41 14.49 -5.84
CA GLU A 20 19.89 14.95 -7.15
C GLU A 20 19.14 14.24 -8.28
N ALA A 21 18.98 12.92 -8.17
CA ALA A 21 18.27 12.14 -9.17
C ALA A 21 16.78 12.54 -9.27
N LEU A 22 16.10 12.79 -8.14
CA LEU A 22 14.72 13.32 -8.14
C LEU A 22 14.63 14.69 -8.82
N SER A 23 15.57 15.60 -8.52
CA SER A 23 15.59 16.95 -9.09
C SER A 23 15.71 16.96 -10.62
N ARG A 24 16.29 15.91 -11.20
CA ARG A 24 16.44 15.73 -12.65
C ARG A 24 15.23 15.09 -13.31
N CYS A 25 14.43 14.31 -12.57
CA CYS A 25 13.34 13.52 -13.15
C CYS A 25 12.02 14.31 -13.25
N CYS A 26 11.63 15.06 -12.21
CA CYS A 26 10.42 15.90 -12.26
C CYS A 26 10.52 17.12 -11.32
N ALA A 27 9.50 17.97 -11.31
CA ALA A 27 9.37 19.09 -10.38
C ALA A 27 9.00 18.62 -8.96
N TRP A 28 9.99 18.11 -8.23
CA TRP A 28 9.88 17.69 -6.84
C TRP A 28 10.40 18.76 -5.89
N HIS A 29 9.67 18.99 -4.79
CA HIS A 29 10.22 19.69 -3.63
C HIS A 29 10.69 18.66 -2.61
N VAL A 30 11.99 18.69 -2.27
CA VAL A 30 12.58 17.72 -1.36
C VAL A 30 12.99 18.40 -0.06
N GLU A 31 12.40 17.95 1.04
CA GLU A 31 12.68 18.40 2.40
C GLU A 31 13.46 17.32 3.14
N SER A 32 14.67 17.61 3.58
CA SER A 32 15.41 16.71 4.48
C SER A 32 15.11 17.11 5.92
N LEU A 33 14.54 16.19 6.68
CA LEU A 33 14.07 16.39 8.05
C LEU A 33 14.59 15.26 8.92
N ASP A 34 15.07 15.57 10.12
CA ASP A 34 15.47 14.55 11.10
C ASP A 34 14.27 13.74 11.60
N ARG A 35 13.08 14.37 11.61
CA ARG A 35 11.83 13.74 12.00
C ARG A 35 10.74 14.09 11.00
N PRO A 36 10.42 13.20 10.06
CA PRO A 36 9.36 13.43 9.09
C PRO A 36 7.99 13.32 9.77
N ASP A 37 6.99 13.96 9.19
CA ASP A 37 5.63 14.03 9.71
C ASP A 37 4.67 13.18 8.85
N PRO A 38 4.30 11.96 9.28
CA PRO A 38 3.40 11.08 8.52
C PRO A 38 1.99 11.66 8.30
N SER A 39 1.60 12.69 9.07
CA SER A 39 0.30 13.34 8.94
C SER A 39 0.22 14.27 7.73
N GLN A 40 1.36 14.75 7.22
CA GLN A 40 1.38 15.63 6.04
C GLN A 40 1.03 14.87 4.77
N HIS A 41 0.36 15.54 3.83
CA HIS A 41 0.02 15.00 2.51
C HIS A 41 1.21 15.08 1.55
N CYS A 42 2.26 14.29 1.82
CA CYS A 42 3.44 14.14 0.98
C CYS A 42 3.91 12.68 0.97
N ALA A 43 4.84 12.35 0.07
CA ALA A 43 5.54 11.06 0.17
C ALA A 43 6.61 11.14 1.26
N LEU A 44 6.83 10.04 1.97
CA LEU A 44 7.87 9.93 2.99
C LEU A 44 8.91 8.91 2.52
N VAL A 45 10.19 9.27 2.58
CA VAL A 45 11.31 8.39 2.28
C VAL A 45 12.16 8.24 3.54
N LEU A 46 12.21 7.03 4.05
CA LEU A 46 12.76 6.72 5.36
C LEU A 46 13.84 5.66 5.23
N ASP A 47 14.85 5.73 6.09
CA ASP A 47 15.68 4.57 6.40
C ASP A 47 15.17 3.82 7.64
N GLU A 48 15.89 2.78 8.03
CA GLU A 48 15.61 1.93 9.19
C GLU A 48 15.48 2.75 10.49
N LEU A 49 16.43 3.66 10.73
CA LEU A 49 16.47 4.49 11.95
C LEU A 49 15.29 5.46 12.00
N ALA A 50 14.97 6.09 10.88
CA ALA A 50 13.83 6.99 10.76
C ALA A 50 12.50 6.25 10.96
N PHE A 51 12.40 5.03 10.45
CA PHE A 51 11.22 4.19 10.60
C PHE A 51 10.98 3.75 12.05
N GLU A 52 12.02 3.34 12.77
CA GLU A 52 11.95 3.00 14.20
C GLU A 52 11.49 4.18 15.06
N GLY A 53 11.81 5.41 14.65
CA GLY A 53 11.40 6.65 15.33
C GLY A 53 9.95 7.06 15.10
N LEU A 54 9.21 6.39 14.21
CA LEU A 54 7.83 6.74 13.90
C LEU A 54 6.85 6.16 14.93
N SER A 55 5.78 6.92 15.18
CA SER A 55 4.66 6.44 15.98
C SER A 55 3.72 5.60 15.11
N LEU A 56 3.57 4.32 15.47
CA LEU A 56 2.61 3.41 14.86
C LEU A 56 1.26 3.44 15.61
N PRO A 57 0.12 3.23 14.93
CA PRO A 57 -0.02 2.96 13.49
C PRO A 57 0.13 4.21 12.62
N LEU A 58 0.66 4.03 11.41
CA LEU A 58 0.76 5.11 10.42
C LEU A 58 -0.62 5.42 9.83
N SER A 59 -0.94 6.70 9.67
CA SER A 59 -2.24 7.10 9.09
C SER A 59 -2.36 6.79 7.60
N ASN A 60 -1.23 6.77 6.87
CA ASN A 60 -1.18 6.55 5.42
C ASN A 60 0.12 5.82 5.03
N PRO A 61 0.26 4.54 5.41
CA PRO A 61 1.51 3.80 5.22
C PRO A 61 1.86 3.57 3.75
N GLU A 62 0.88 3.64 2.84
CA GLU A 62 1.11 3.53 1.41
C GLU A 62 1.92 4.69 0.82
N ARG A 63 1.96 5.84 1.52
CA ARG A 63 2.74 7.02 1.11
C ARG A 63 4.21 6.94 1.54
N VAL A 64 4.58 5.88 2.27
CA VAL A 64 5.93 5.66 2.78
C VAL A 64 6.73 4.77 1.82
N VAL A 65 7.98 5.15 1.59
CA VAL A 65 9.02 4.33 0.99
C VAL A 65 10.08 4.06 2.04
N LEU A 66 10.26 2.80 2.40
CA LEU A 66 11.31 2.37 3.32
C LEU A 66 12.53 1.91 2.52
N ILE A 67 13.68 2.51 2.79
CA ILE A 67 14.99 2.12 2.29
C ILE A 67 15.70 1.34 3.39
N THR A 68 15.79 0.04 3.23
CA THR A 68 16.31 -0.86 4.27
C THR A 68 17.15 -1.96 3.65
N ARG A 69 18.08 -2.49 4.43
CA ARG A 69 18.70 -3.78 4.13
C ARG A 69 17.63 -4.85 4.00
N LYS A 70 17.94 -5.91 3.26
CA LYS A 70 17.07 -7.08 3.06
C LYS A 70 17.04 -7.97 4.31
N ASP A 71 16.80 -7.37 5.48
CA ASP A 71 16.62 -8.06 6.74
C ASP A 71 15.16 -8.54 6.90
N PRO A 72 14.92 -9.85 7.12
CA PRO A 72 13.57 -10.38 7.23
C PRO A 72 12.73 -9.77 8.35
N GLN A 73 13.34 -9.33 9.47
CA GLN A 73 12.58 -8.77 10.59
C GLN A 73 12.08 -7.37 10.27
N LEU A 74 12.94 -6.52 9.70
CA LEU A 74 12.55 -5.18 9.24
C LEU A 74 11.49 -5.25 8.13
N LEU A 75 11.63 -6.18 7.19
CA LEU A 75 10.62 -6.40 6.14
C LEU A 75 9.26 -6.81 6.73
N ALA A 76 9.25 -7.70 7.72
CA ALA A 76 8.03 -8.07 8.42
C ALA A 76 7.40 -6.87 9.15
N GLN A 77 8.21 -6.06 9.84
CA GLN A 77 7.71 -4.87 10.53
C GLN A 77 7.13 -3.84 9.57
N ALA A 78 7.79 -3.59 8.44
CA ALA A 78 7.29 -2.69 7.40
C ALA A 78 5.95 -3.19 6.84
N TRP A 79 5.84 -4.50 6.61
CA TRP A 79 4.60 -5.14 6.17
C TRP A 79 3.47 -4.98 7.19
N GLU A 80 3.71 -5.28 8.47
CA GLU A 80 2.74 -5.11 9.55
C GLU A 80 2.34 -3.64 9.75
N ALA A 81 3.26 -2.70 9.48
CA ALA A 81 2.97 -1.27 9.46
C ALA A 81 2.16 -0.82 8.22
N GLY A 82 1.90 -1.71 7.27
CA GLY A 82 1.14 -1.45 6.05
C GLY A 82 1.95 -0.81 4.92
N ILE A 83 3.28 -0.77 5.02
CA ILE A 83 4.16 -0.18 4.02
C ILE A 83 4.24 -1.10 2.80
N VAL A 84 3.84 -0.57 1.64
CA VAL A 84 3.78 -1.33 0.37
C VAL A 84 4.95 -1.01 -0.57
N SER A 85 5.90 -0.18 -0.14
CA SER A 85 7.05 0.22 -0.94
C SER A 85 8.31 0.13 -0.09
N VAL A 86 8.99 -1.00 -0.22
CA VAL A 86 10.25 -1.28 0.47
C VAL A 86 11.31 -1.57 -0.58
N VAL A 87 12.44 -0.87 -0.51
CA VAL A 87 13.57 -0.98 -1.45
C VAL A 87 14.87 -1.06 -0.67
N SER A 88 15.93 -1.56 -1.31
CA SER A 88 17.26 -1.56 -0.73
C SER A 88 18.12 -0.40 -1.21
N ALA A 89 19.07 0.02 -0.37
CA ALA A 89 20.11 0.97 -0.77
C ALA A 89 21.01 0.41 -1.90
N GLU A 90 21.11 -0.93 -2.03
CA GLU A 90 21.83 -1.57 -3.15
C GLU A 90 21.00 -1.68 -4.43
N ASP A 91 19.71 -1.40 -4.39
CA ASP A 91 18.89 -1.44 -5.60
C ASP A 91 19.28 -0.27 -6.53
N PRO A 92 19.13 -0.44 -7.86
CA PRO A 92 19.43 0.64 -8.80
C PRO A 92 18.67 1.92 -8.43
N ILE A 93 19.32 3.08 -8.60
CA ILE A 93 18.71 4.38 -8.25
C ILE A 93 17.35 4.58 -8.95
N SER A 94 17.19 4.06 -10.18
CA SER A 94 15.92 4.08 -10.91
C SER A 94 14.79 3.35 -10.19
N THR A 95 15.07 2.24 -9.52
CA THR A 95 14.10 1.48 -8.73
C THR A 95 13.62 2.29 -7.54
N VAL A 96 14.54 2.97 -6.85
CA VAL A 96 14.23 3.84 -5.72
C VAL A 96 13.39 5.02 -6.16
N LEU A 97 13.75 5.67 -7.27
CA LEU A 97 12.96 6.75 -7.84
C LEU A 97 11.55 6.27 -8.21
N LEU A 98 11.41 5.10 -8.82
CA LEU A 98 10.09 4.53 -9.16
C LEU A 98 9.23 4.28 -7.91
N ALA A 99 9.82 3.77 -6.83
CA ALA A 99 9.12 3.58 -5.56
C ALA A 99 8.63 4.92 -4.98
N ILE A 100 9.48 5.96 -5.01
CA ILE A 100 9.14 7.30 -4.55
C ILE A 100 8.00 7.90 -5.38
N MET A 101 8.09 7.80 -6.71
CA MET A 101 7.03 8.27 -7.61
C MET A 101 5.71 7.52 -7.37
N ALA A 102 5.77 6.20 -7.19
CA ALA A 102 4.59 5.40 -6.90
C ALA A 102 3.93 5.81 -5.58
N ALA A 103 4.73 6.07 -4.53
CA ALA A 103 4.23 6.55 -3.25
C ALA A 103 3.60 7.95 -3.36
N ALA A 104 4.23 8.85 -4.11
CA ALA A 104 3.72 10.20 -4.32
C ALA A 104 2.42 10.22 -5.14
N LEU A 105 2.25 9.31 -6.11
CA LEU A 105 0.98 9.18 -6.84
C LEU A 105 -0.18 8.77 -5.92
N ARG A 106 0.12 8.00 -4.87
CA ARG A 106 -0.88 7.64 -3.83
C ARG A 106 -1.24 8.82 -2.93
N VAL A 107 -0.39 9.85 -2.82
CA VAL A 107 -0.74 11.15 -2.19
C VAL A 107 -1.79 11.89 -3.02
N SER A 108 -1.65 11.88 -4.35
CA SER A 108 -2.56 12.62 -5.25
C SER A 108 -3.91 11.94 -5.49
N THR A 109 -4.04 10.65 -5.19
CA THR A 109 -5.30 9.90 -5.37
C THR A 109 -6.23 9.99 -4.16
N SER A 110 -6.26 11.13 -3.46
CA SER A 110 -7.26 11.41 -2.41
C SER A 110 -8.51 12.12 -2.97
N HIS A 111 -8.71 12.15 -4.29
CA HIS A 111 -10.00 12.55 -4.86
C HIS A 111 -11.03 11.47 -4.54
N GLY A 112 -11.91 11.80 -3.59
CA GLY A 112 -12.87 10.90 -3.01
C GLY A 112 -13.69 10.15 -4.04
N THR A 113 -13.42 8.85 -4.15
CA THR A 113 -14.50 7.90 -4.34
C THR A 113 -14.65 7.21 -2.99
N PRO A 114 -15.65 7.57 -2.16
CA PRO A 114 -16.02 6.66 -1.10
C PRO A 114 -16.43 5.37 -1.81
N VAL A 115 -15.65 4.31 -1.61
CA VAL A 115 -16.19 2.97 -1.80
C VAL A 115 -17.29 2.85 -0.76
N LEU A 116 -18.50 3.24 -1.16
CA LEU A 116 -19.75 2.86 -0.54
C LEU A 116 -19.93 1.34 -0.77
N SER A 117 -19.04 0.53 -0.20
CA SER A 117 -19.36 -0.85 0.13
C SER A 117 -19.99 -0.86 1.52
N GLY A 118 -21.01 -0.04 1.69
CA GLY A 118 -22.08 -0.36 2.61
C GLY A 118 -22.84 -1.50 1.99
N ILE A 119 -22.49 -2.73 2.37
CA ILE A 119 -23.43 -3.84 2.23
C ILE A 119 -24.54 -3.52 3.23
N SER A 120 -25.54 -2.77 2.77
CA SER A 120 -26.78 -2.56 3.50
C SER A 120 -27.34 -3.95 3.78
N PRO A 121 -27.60 -4.34 5.04
CA PRO A 121 -28.37 -5.54 5.30
C PRO A 121 -29.79 -5.22 4.84
N ASN A 122 -30.15 -5.64 3.63
CA ASN A 122 -31.54 -5.67 3.22
C ASN A 122 -32.27 -6.62 4.18
N THR A 123 -32.93 -6.02 5.16
CA THR A 123 -34.01 -6.65 5.91
C THR A 123 -35.17 -6.87 4.95
N SER A 124 -35.11 -7.96 4.20
CA SER A 124 -36.28 -8.57 3.59
C SER A 124 -36.14 -10.07 3.77
N SER A 125 -36.72 -10.53 4.88
CA SER A 125 -37.07 -11.92 5.12
C SER A 125 -37.96 -12.41 3.98
N VAL A 126 -37.36 -13.05 2.98
CA VAL A 126 -38.08 -13.93 2.08
C VAL A 126 -37.45 -15.31 2.25
N SER A 127 -38.18 -16.15 2.97
CA SER A 127 -37.88 -17.55 3.17
C SER A 127 -37.71 -18.23 1.81
N ALA A 128 -36.59 -18.90 1.57
CA ALA A 128 -36.40 -19.71 0.38
C ALA A 128 -37.38 -20.90 0.41
N PRO A 129 -38.11 -21.21 -0.68
CA PRO A 129 -38.97 -22.37 -0.71
C PRO A 129 -38.11 -23.64 -0.68
N ILE A 130 -38.38 -24.51 0.30
CA ILE A 130 -37.79 -25.84 0.41
C ILE A 130 -38.27 -26.67 -0.79
N PRO A 131 -37.38 -27.36 -1.54
CA PRO A 131 -37.80 -28.22 -2.63
C PRO A 131 -38.59 -29.42 -2.07
N PRO A 132 -39.74 -29.80 -2.66
CA PRO A 132 -40.47 -30.96 -2.20
C PRO A 132 -39.67 -32.23 -2.50
N HIS A 133 -39.33 -32.96 -1.45
CA HIS A 133 -38.87 -34.34 -1.52
C HIS A 133 -39.97 -35.22 -2.13
N HIS A 134 -39.92 -35.46 -3.44
CA HIS A 134 -40.64 -36.57 -4.02
C HIS A 134 -39.82 -37.86 -3.88
N ARG A 135 -40.15 -38.60 -2.82
CA ARG A 135 -39.78 -40.00 -2.63
C ARG A 135 -40.99 -40.86 -2.97
N ALA A 136 -40.93 -41.60 -4.08
CA ALA A 136 -41.64 -42.86 -4.33
C ALA A 136 -41.25 -43.34 -5.74
N SER A 137 -40.53 -44.44 -5.89
CA SER A 137 -41.00 -45.83 -5.78
C SER A 137 -41.51 -46.38 -7.11
N GLY A 138 -40.72 -47.29 -7.70
CA GLY A 138 -41.27 -48.53 -8.25
C GLY A 138 -41.47 -48.66 -9.77
N SER A 139 -40.70 -49.60 -10.32
CA SER A 139 -41.13 -50.70 -11.19
C SER A 139 -41.24 -50.53 -12.72
N LYS A 140 -40.25 -51.14 -13.40
CA LYS A 140 -40.32 -52.04 -14.57
C LYS A 140 -41.31 -51.74 -15.71
N ARG A 141 -40.78 -51.60 -16.94
CA ARG A 141 -41.16 -52.46 -18.11
C ARG A 141 -40.25 -52.27 -19.33
N CYS A 142 -39.83 -53.38 -19.95
CA CYS A 142 -39.24 -53.49 -21.29
C CYS A 142 -40.18 -52.92 -22.38
N LYS A 143 -39.64 -52.51 -23.54
CA LYS A 143 -39.63 -53.27 -24.82
C LYS A 143 -39.01 -52.46 -25.99
N ILE A 144 -37.98 -53.06 -26.60
CA ILE A 144 -37.56 -53.12 -28.02
C ILE A 144 -38.25 -52.19 -29.03
N GLN A 145 -37.45 -51.52 -29.86
CA GLN A 145 -37.52 -51.63 -31.32
C GLN A 145 -36.16 -51.33 -31.95
#